data_AF-A0A5D2H2K1-F1
#
_entry.id   AF-A0A5D2H2K1-F1
#
_cell.length_a   1.000
_cell.length_b   1.000
_cell.length_c   1.000
_cell.angle_alpha   90.00
_cell.angle_beta   90.00
_cell.angle_gamma   90.00
#
_symmetry.space_group_name_H-M   'P 1'
#
loop_
_entity.id
_entity.type
_entity.pdbx_description
1 polymer ?
#
loop_
_entity_poly.entity_id
_entity_poly.type
_entity_poly.pdbx_seq_one_letter_code
_entity_poly.pdbx_strand_id
1 'polypeptide(L)'
;MSEYMEQHSVVRLIGAPPGYVGHEEGGQLTEAVRRRPYSVVLFDEVEKAHLSVFNTLLQVLDDGRLTDGQGRTVDFRNTVIIMTSNLGAEHLLSGLSGKCTMHVARDRVMQEVRRHFRPEFLNRLDEIAVFDPLSHDQLRKVARLQMMDVTSRLGERGIALAVEDSALDYILAESCDPVYGARPIRRWLEKKVVTELSRMLVKEEIDENSTVYIDALNGSELVYWVEKNGGLVNAETGQKADVLIRIPNGTRRSDAAQAVKKMKIEKIDDKDEMDS
;
A
#
# COMPACT_ATOMS: atom_id res chain seq x y z
N MET A 1 -5.60 -13.72 -7.03
CA MET A 1 -5.72 -15.03 -7.70
C MET A 1 -6.89 -15.88 -7.22
N SER A 2 -7.60 -15.47 -6.16
CA SER A 2 -8.84 -16.10 -5.68
C SER A 2 -9.95 -16.21 -6.74
N GLU A 3 -9.96 -15.35 -7.76
CA GLU A 3 -10.91 -15.43 -8.89
C GLU A 3 -10.58 -16.55 -9.89
N TYR A 4 -9.38 -17.14 -9.80
CA TYR A 4 -8.87 -18.19 -10.69
C TYR A 4 -8.69 -19.55 -9.99
N MET A 5 -9.54 -19.83 -8.99
CA MET A 5 -9.56 -21.12 -8.28
C MET A 5 -10.09 -22.28 -9.13
N GLU A 6 -10.94 -21.99 -10.11
CA GLU A 6 -11.54 -23.00 -10.98
C GLU A 6 -10.81 -23.11 -12.32
N GLN A 7 -10.84 -24.31 -12.92
CA GLN A 7 -10.20 -24.57 -14.22
C GLN A 7 -10.75 -23.65 -15.32
N HIS A 8 -12.05 -23.35 -15.31
CA HIS A 8 -12.69 -22.51 -16.34
C HIS A 8 -12.30 -21.03 -16.21
N SER A 9 -11.88 -20.57 -15.03
CA SER A 9 -11.43 -19.20 -14.82
C SER A 9 -10.13 -18.89 -15.56
N VAL A 10 -9.28 -19.89 -15.81
CA VAL A 10 -8.03 -19.77 -16.58
C VAL A 10 -8.30 -19.21 -17.98
N VAL A 11 -9.44 -19.61 -18.55
CA VAL A 11 -9.88 -19.17 -19.88
C VAL A 11 -10.12 -17.66 -19.91
N ARG A 12 -10.59 -17.05 -18.81
CA ARG A 12 -10.75 -15.59 -18.71
C ARG A 12 -9.41 -14.85 -18.62
N LEU A 13 -8.41 -15.48 -18.00
CA LEU A 13 -7.07 -14.89 -17.86
C LEU A 13 -6.35 -14.80 -19.21
N ILE A 14 -6.40 -15.88 -19.99
CA ILE A 14 -5.59 -16.04 -21.22
C ILE A 14 -6.39 -15.75 -22.49
N GLY A 15 -7.70 -15.99 -22.46
CA GLY A 15 -8.62 -15.85 -23.58
C GLY A 15 -9.23 -17.19 -23.99
N ALA A 16 -10.49 -17.16 -24.40
CA ALA A 16 -11.21 -18.37 -24.78
C ALA A 16 -10.82 -18.89 -26.17
N PRO A 17 -10.68 -20.21 -26.36
CA PRO A 17 -10.49 -20.79 -27.69
C PRO A 17 -11.75 -20.60 -28.56
N PRO A 18 -11.63 -20.74 -29.89
CA PRO A 18 -12.77 -20.60 -30.80
C PRO A 18 -13.92 -21.53 -30.40
N GLY A 19 -15.15 -20.98 -30.35
CA GLY A 19 -16.37 -21.73 -30.00
C GLY A 19 -16.82 -21.63 -28.54
N TYR A 20 -16.12 -20.86 -27.70
CA TYR A 20 -16.52 -20.60 -26.31
C TYR A 20 -16.99 -19.14 -26.10
N VAL A 21 -17.88 -18.91 -25.13
CA VAL A 21 -18.34 -17.57 -24.75
C VAL A 21 -17.15 -16.74 -24.25
N GLY A 22 -17.00 -15.51 -24.75
CA GLY A 22 -15.85 -14.64 -24.44
C GLY A 22 -14.68 -14.78 -25.42
N HIS A 23 -14.86 -15.50 -26.53
CA HIS A 23 -13.82 -15.65 -27.56
C HIS A 23 -13.35 -14.30 -28.14
N GLU A 24 -14.25 -13.32 -28.33
CA GLU A 24 -13.91 -12.04 -28.97
C GLU A 24 -13.17 -11.04 -28.06
N GLU A 25 -13.28 -11.19 -26.73
CA GLU A 25 -12.76 -10.21 -25.76
C GLU A 25 -11.25 -10.37 -25.47
N GLY A 26 -10.64 -11.48 -25.91
CA GLY A 26 -9.27 -11.83 -25.54
C GLY A 26 -9.13 -12.20 -24.06
N GLY A 27 -7.91 -12.48 -23.60
CA GLY A 27 -7.65 -12.73 -22.18
C GLY A 27 -7.39 -11.43 -21.43
N GLN A 28 -7.81 -11.37 -20.17
CA GLN A 28 -7.55 -10.21 -19.31
C GLN A 28 -6.05 -9.91 -19.18
N LEU A 29 -5.21 -10.93 -19.02
CA LEU A 29 -3.77 -10.78 -18.90
C LEU A 29 -3.13 -10.54 -20.28
N THR A 30 -3.50 -11.37 -21.27
CA THR A 30 -2.90 -11.32 -22.61
C THR A 30 -3.17 -9.99 -23.30
N GLU A 31 -4.39 -9.45 -23.23
CA GLU A 31 -4.72 -8.15 -23.79
C GLU A 31 -4.06 -6.98 -23.03
N ALA A 32 -4.00 -7.04 -21.70
CA ALA A 32 -3.37 -5.99 -20.90
C ALA A 32 -1.88 -5.84 -21.26
N VAL A 33 -1.15 -6.95 -21.32
CA VAL A 33 0.28 -6.96 -21.67
C VAL A 33 0.50 -6.66 -23.15
N ARG A 34 -0.36 -7.16 -24.05
CA ARG A 34 -0.28 -6.83 -25.49
C ARG A 34 -0.41 -5.33 -25.74
N ARG A 35 -1.31 -4.64 -25.03
CA ARG A 35 -1.50 -3.17 -25.13
C ARG A 35 -0.37 -2.40 -24.47
N ARG A 36 0.20 -2.92 -23.37
CA ARG A 36 1.29 -2.29 -22.62
C ARG A 36 2.37 -3.31 -22.27
N PRO A 37 3.31 -3.58 -23.21
CA PRO A 37 4.36 -4.59 -23.02
C PRO A 37 5.34 -4.25 -21.89
N TYR A 38 5.50 -2.96 -21.60
CA TYR A 38 6.30 -2.46 -20.47
C TYR A 38 5.37 -2.28 -19.27
N SER A 39 5.23 -3.32 -18.46
CA SER A 39 4.32 -3.30 -17.32
C SER A 39 4.79 -4.15 -16.15
N VAL A 40 4.28 -3.82 -14.96
CA VAL A 40 4.41 -4.66 -13.78
C VAL A 40 3.12 -5.45 -13.63
N VAL A 41 3.24 -6.78 -13.60
CA VAL A 41 2.11 -7.71 -13.46
C VAL A 41 2.15 -8.29 -12.06
N LEU A 42 1.11 -8.01 -11.27
CA LEU A 42 0.97 -8.52 -9.91
C LEU A 42 -0.03 -9.69 -9.87
N PHE A 43 0.44 -10.87 -9.48
CA PHE A 43 -0.42 -11.99 -9.11
C PHE A 43 -0.50 -12.08 -7.59
N ASP A 44 -1.66 -11.70 -7.04
CA ASP A 44 -1.87 -11.68 -5.59
C ASP A 44 -2.42 -13.02 -5.07
N GLU A 45 -1.93 -13.52 -3.95
CA GLU A 45 -2.36 -14.79 -3.31
C GLU A 45 -2.30 -16.00 -4.26
N VAL A 46 -1.14 -16.22 -4.90
CA VAL A 46 -0.99 -17.24 -5.95
C VAL A 46 -1.31 -18.65 -5.47
N GLU A 47 -1.15 -18.98 -4.19
CA GLU A 47 -1.45 -20.29 -3.60
C GLU A 47 -2.92 -20.73 -3.75
N LYS A 48 -3.82 -19.78 -4.05
CA LYS A 48 -5.24 -20.08 -4.28
C LYS A 48 -5.54 -20.43 -5.73
N ALA A 49 -4.62 -20.18 -6.66
CA ALA A 49 -4.86 -20.40 -8.08
C ALA A 49 -4.98 -21.89 -8.44
N HIS A 50 -5.77 -22.21 -9.46
CA HIS A 50 -5.84 -23.56 -10.01
C HIS A 50 -4.51 -23.98 -10.66
N LEU A 51 -4.19 -25.29 -10.64
CA LEU A 51 -2.96 -25.83 -11.22
C LEU A 51 -2.72 -25.42 -12.68
N SER A 52 -3.80 -25.32 -13.47
CA SER A 52 -3.75 -24.92 -14.88
C SER A 52 -3.23 -23.48 -15.09
N VAL A 53 -3.41 -22.59 -14.12
CA VAL A 53 -2.82 -21.24 -14.17
C VAL A 53 -1.30 -21.35 -14.13
N PHE A 54 -0.75 -22.16 -13.23
CA PHE A 54 0.71 -22.31 -13.11
C PHE A 54 1.34 -22.91 -14.36
N ASN A 55 0.68 -23.86 -15.02
CA ASN A 55 1.18 -24.40 -16.30
C ASN A 55 1.30 -23.31 -17.36
N THR A 56 0.37 -22.36 -17.35
CA THR A 56 0.42 -21.20 -18.26
C THR A 56 1.55 -20.25 -17.85
N LEU A 57 1.66 -19.94 -16.56
CA LEU A 57 2.70 -19.04 -16.06
C LEU A 57 4.10 -19.61 -16.29
N LEU A 58 4.29 -20.93 -16.23
CA LEU A 58 5.56 -21.58 -16.58
C LEU A 58 5.99 -21.24 -18.02
N GLN A 59 5.06 -21.25 -18.98
CA GLN A 59 5.37 -20.84 -20.35
C GLN A 59 5.82 -19.38 -20.42
N VAL A 60 5.16 -18.50 -19.65
CA VAL A 60 5.53 -17.09 -19.59
C VAL A 60 6.91 -16.88 -18.99
N LEU A 61 7.21 -17.56 -17.89
CA LEU A 61 8.49 -17.45 -17.19
C LEU A 61 9.65 -18.08 -17.98
N ASP A 62 9.37 -19.11 -18.79
CA ASP A 62 10.39 -19.80 -19.60
C ASP A 62 10.69 -19.05 -20.91
N ASP A 63 9.65 -18.82 -21.71
CA ASP A 63 9.80 -18.31 -23.08
C ASP A 63 9.66 -16.78 -23.16
N GLY A 64 9.24 -16.13 -22.08
CA GLY A 64 8.88 -14.71 -22.07
C GLY A 64 7.71 -14.40 -23.01
N ARG A 65 6.88 -15.40 -23.34
CA ARG A 65 5.78 -15.28 -24.30
C ARG A 65 4.59 -16.13 -23.89
N LEU A 66 3.40 -15.66 -24.24
CA LEU A 66 2.16 -16.39 -24.04
C LEU A 66 1.32 -16.38 -25.32
N THR A 67 0.85 -17.53 -25.75
CA THR A 67 -0.13 -17.60 -26.85
C THR A 67 -1.53 -17.61 -26.28
N ASP A 68 -2.37 -16.67 -26.69
CA ASP A 68 -3.75 -16.60 -26.26
C ASP A 68 -4.65 -17.65 -26.94
N GLY A 69 -5.91 -17.75 -26.49
CA GLY A 69 -6.89 -18.66 -27.10
C GLY A 69 -7.22 -18.37 -28.56
N GLN A 70 -6.88 -17.19 -29.09
CA GLN A 70 -7.03 -16.82 -30.50
C GLN A 70 -5.78 -17.16 -31.33
N GLY A 71 -4.73 -17.71 -30.72
CA GLY A 71 -3.46 -18.03 -31.40
C GLY A 71 -2.51 -16.83 -31.54
N ARG A 72 -2.79 -15.71 -30.87
CA ARG A 72 -1.92 -14.52 -30.89
C ARG A 72 -0.85 -14.66 -29.80
N THR A 73 0.41 -14.45 -30.18
CA THR A 73 1.52 -14.48 -29.24
C THR A 73 1.73 -13.10 -28.62
N VAL A 74 1.70 -13.03 -27.29
CA VAL A 74 1.95 -11.85 -26.46
C VAL A 74 3.35 -11.94 -25.87
N ASP A 75 4.07 -10.82 -25.89
CA ASP A 75 5.46 -10.72 -25.41
C ASP A 75 5.50 -10.21 -23.96
N PHE A 76 6.13 -10.97 -23.08
CA PHE A 76 6.34 -10.68 -21.66
C PHE A 76 7.79 -10.33 -21.34
N ARG A 77 8.70 -10.30 -22.33
CA ARG A 77 10.14 -10.02 -22.10
C ARG A 77 10.41 -8.65 -21.49
N ASN A 78 9.47 -7.72 -21.59
CA ASN A 78 9.55 -6.37 -21.01
C ASN A 78 8.63 -6.18 -19.78
N THR A 79 8.14 -7.27 -19.21
CA THR A 79 7.27 -7.25 -18.03
C THR A 79 8.01 -7.70 -16.78
N VAL A 80 7.70 -7.07 -15.64
CA VAL A 80 8.14 -7.54 -14.33
C VAL A 80 6.96 -8.27 -13.69
N ILE A 81 7.14 -9.55 -13.39
CA ILE A 81 6.10 -10.37 -12.76
C ILE A 81 6.38 -10.43 -11.26
N ILE A 82 5.42 -9.98 -10.46
CA ILE A 82 5.45 -10.05 -8.99
C ILE A 82 4.35 -11.00 -8.54
N MET A 83 4.71 -11.95 -7.68
CA MET A 83 3.78 -12.92 -7.11
C MET A 83 3.80 -12.81 -5.60
N THR A 84 2.64 -12.74 -4.97
CA THR A 84 2.52 -12.73 -3.51
C THR A 84 1.86 -14.02 -3.03
N SER A 85 2.23 -14.44 -1.83
CA SER A 85 1.61 -15.58 -1.17
C SER A 85 1.57 -15.36 0.32
N ASN A 86 0.51 -15.86 0.97
CA ASN A 86 0.39 -15.84 2.43
C ASN A 86 0.83 -17.17 3.08
N LEU A 87 1.41 -18.10 2.32
CA LEU A 87 1.85 -19.40 2.82
C LEU A 87 2.90 -19.28 3.94
N GLY A 88 2.66 -19.99 5.04
CA GLY A 88 3.60 -20.08 6.17
C GLY A 88 3.74 -18.79 6.99
N ALA A 89 2.93 -17.75 6.74
CA ALA A 89 3.02 -16.48 7.45
C ALA A 89 2.92 -16.64 8.98
N GLU A 90 2.18 -17.64 9.48
CA GLU A 90 2.10 -17.93 10.93
C GLU A 90 3.43 -18.31 11.58
N HIS A 91 4.38 -18.86 10.81
CA HIS A 91 5.70 -19.22 11.31
C HIS A 91 6.54 -17.98 11.61
N LEU A 92 6.38 -16.91 10.83
CA LEU A 92 7.07 -15.64 11.05
C LEU A 92 6.58 -14.94 12.33
N LEU A 93 5.29 -15.03 12.62
CA LEU A 93 4.71 -14.53 13.87
C LEU A 93 5.24 -15.28 15.10
N SER A 94 5.46 -16.59 14.95
CA SER A 94 6.07 -17.41 16.00
C SER A 94 7.53 -17.02 16.26
N GLY A 95 8.26 -16.62 15.20
CA GLY A 95 9.61 -16.07 15.31
C GLY A 95 9.66 -14.75 16.08
N LEU A 96 8.74 -13.82 15.77
CA LEU A 96 8.63 -12.55 16.52
C LEU A 96 8.25 -12.73 17.98
N SER A 97 7.43 -13.75 18.30
CA SER A 97 7.02 -14.07 19.67
C SER A 97 8.15 -14.68 20.51
N GLY A 98 9.36 -14.84 19.96
CA GLY A 98 10.51 -15.44 20.65
C GLY A 98 10.45 -16.96 20.80
N LYS A 99 9.49 -17.64 20.15
CA LYS A 99 9.39 -19.12 20.21
C LYS A 99 10.49 -19.81 19.40
N CYS A 100 11.02 -19.14 18.37
CA CYS A 100 12.17 -19.58 17.60
C CYS A 100 12.91 -18.38 17.02
N THR A 101 14.12 -18.60 16.48
CA THR A 101 14.85 -17.55 15.77
C THR A 101 14.18 -17.22 14.44
N MET A 102 14.34 -15.98 13.96
CA MET A 102 13.78 -15.54 12.67
C MET A 102 14.33 -16.35 11.48
N HIS A 103 15.56 -16.88 11.58
CA HIS A 103 16.12 -17.75 10.56
C HIS A 103 15.33 -19.07 10.46
N VAL A 104 15.07 -19.74 11.59
CA VAL A 104 14.27 -20.96 11.64
C VAL A 104 12.82 -20.71 11.20
N ALA A 105 12.27 -19.53 11.51
CA ALA A 105 10.95 -19.15 11.04
C ALA A 105 10.89 -19.03 9.51
N ARG A 106 11.88 -18.37 8.87
CA ARG A 106 12.00 -18.28 7.41
C ARG A 106 12.17 -19.65 6.76
N ASP A 107 12.96 -20.54 7.35
CA ASP A 107 13.15 -21.90 6.82
C ASP A 107 11.83 -22.68 6.81
N ARG A 108 11.00 -22.51 7.83
CA ARG A 108 9.65 -23.12 7.88
C ARG A 108 8.71 -22.54 6.83
N VAL A 109 8.75 -21.22 6.58
CA VAL A 109 8.01 -20.61 5.46
C VAL A 109 8.43 -21.26 4.15
N MET A 110 9.73 -21.34 3.89
CA MET A 110 10.25 -21.93 2.66
C MET A 110 9.91 -23.43 2.53
N GLN A 111 9.78 -24.14 3.65
CA GLN A 111 9.32 -25.53 3.64
C GLN A 111 7.87 -25.65 3.18
N GLU A 112 6.97 -24.78 3.65
CA GLU A 112 5.56 -24.78 3.19
C GLU A 112 5.44 -24.34 1.73
N VAL A 113 6.21 -23.34 1.31
CA VAL A 113 6.30 -22.92 -0.11
C VAL A 113 6.73 -24.10 -1.00
N ARG A 114 7.77 -24.85 -0.61
CA ARG A 114 8.25 -26.03 -1.36
C ARG A 114 7.29 -27.22 -1.31
N ARG A 115 6.43 -27.29 -0.30
CA ARG A 115 5.40 -28.32 -0.19
C ARG A 115 4.20 -28.02 -1.10
N HIS A 116 3.85 -26.75 -1.22
CA HIS A 116 2.71 -26.31 -2.02
C HIS A 116 3.06 -26.18 -3.51
N PHE A 117 4.17 -25.52 -3.84
CA PHE A 117 4.60 -25.31 -5.22
C PHE A 117 5.57 -26.37 -5.69
N ARG A 118 5.40 -26.81 -6.94
CA ARG A 118 6.31 -27.76 -7.57
C ARG A 118 7.69 -27.12 -7.79
N PRO A 119 8.79 -27.89 -7.67
CA PRO A 119 10.13 -27.38 -7.92
C PRO A 119 10.31 -26.75 -9.29
N GLU A 120 9.63 -27.25 -10.34
CA GLU A 120 9.77 -26.66 -11.67
C GLU A 120 9.33 -25.20 -11.70
N PHE A 121 8.29 -24.83 -10.95
CA PHE A 121 7.82 -23.45 -10.86
C PHE A 121 8.76 -22.57 -10.05
N LEU A 122 9.23 -23.05 -8.89
CA LEU A 122 10.14 -22.30 -8.04
C LEU A 122 11.48 -22.02 -8.72
N ASN A 123 11.96 -22.95 -9.54
CA ASN A 123 13.21 -22.80 -10.29
C ASN A 123 13.12 -21.80 -11.46
N ARG A 124 11.93 -21.25 -11.75
CA ARG A 124 11.74 -20.18 -12.75
C ARG A 124 11.60 -18.79 -12.13
N LEU A 125 11.59 -18.71 -10.80
CA LEU A 125 11.62 -17.43 -10.10
C LEU A 125 13.07 -16.97 -9.99
N ASP A 126 13.33 -15.73 -10.38
CA ASP A 126 14.66 -15.13 -10.23
C ASP A 126 15.04 -14.99 -8.75
N GLU A 127 14.08 -14.55 -7.92
CA GLU A 127 14.27 -14.34 -6.49
C GLU A 127 12.98 -14.63 -5.71
N ILE A 128 13.13 -15.20 -4.51
CA ILE A 128 12.04 -15.40 -3.55
C ILE A 128 12.35 -14.59 -2.31
N ALA A 129 11.62 -13.48 -2.12
CA ALA A 129 11.77 -12.61 -0.97
C ALA A 129 10.77 -12.98 0.14
N VAL A 130 11.28 -13.24 1.35
CA VAL A 130 10.46 -13.44 2.55
C VAL A 130 10.41 -12.15 3.36
N PHE A 131 9.22 -11.58 3.50
CA PHE A 131 8.98 -10.34 4.24
C PHE A 131 8.81 -10.62 5.73
N ASP A 132 9.66 -10.00 6.55
CA ASP A 132 9.50 -10.07 8.00
C ASP A 132 8.25 -9.30 8.44
N PRO A 133 7.55 -9.74 9.51
CA PRO A 133 6.41 -8.98 10.00
C PRO A 133 6.89 -7.66 10.61
N LEU A 134 6.04 -6.64 10.53
CA LEU A 134 6.39 -5.27 10.88
C LEU A 134 6.67 -5.14 12.38
N SER A 135 7.80 -4.53 12.72
CA SER A 135 8.10 -4.11 14.08
C SER A 135 7.16 -2.99 14.55
N HIS A 136 7.03 -2.81 15.87
CA HIS A 136 6.24 -1.72 16.45
C HIS A 136 6.65 -0.34 15.89
N ASP A 137 7.95 -0.12 15.73
CA ASP A 137 8.49 1.14 15.22
C ASP A 137 8.18 1.36 13.72
N GLN A 138 8.16 0.29 12.92
CA GLN A 138 7.70 0.33 11.54
C GLN A 138 6.18 0.56 11.45
N LEU A 139 5.39 -0.08 12.32
CA LEU A 139 3.95 0.15 12.39
C LEU A 139 3.63 1.60 12.73
N ARG A 140 4.39 2.21 13.65
CA ARG A 140 4.30 3.65 13.96
C ARG A 140 4.55 4.53 12.74
N LYS A 141 5.55 4.20 11.92
CA LYS A 141 5.79 4.90 10.65
C LYS A 141 4.62 4.72 9.67
N VAL A 142 4.03 3.53 9.60
CA VAL A 142 2.86 3.29 8.73
C VAL A 142 1.64 4.08 9.21
N ALA A 143 1.36 4.11 10.52
CA ALA A 143 0.28 4.92 11.08
C ALA A 143 0.48 6.42 10.76
N ARG A 144 1.73 6.90 10.87
CA ARG A 144 2.08 8.27 10.47
C ARG A 144 1.81 8.54 8.99
N LEU A 145 2.22 7.65 8.10
CA LEU A 145 1.96 7.80 6.65
C LEU A 145 0.46 7.84 6.35
N GLN A 146 -0.34 6.98 6.98
CA GLN A 146 -1.79 6.99 6.80
C GLN A 146 -2.43 8.28 7.33
N MET A 147 -1.88 8.84 8.41
CA MET A 147 -2.31 10.13 8.94
C MET A 147 -1.93 11.29 8.00
N MET A 148 -0.79 11.20 7.30
CA MET A 148 -0.42 12.17 6.25
C MET A 148 -1.46 12.22 5.14
N ASP A 149 -2.00 11.07 4.72
CA ASP A 149 -3.06 11.02 3.70
C ASP A 149 -4.32 11.74 4.17
N VAL A 150 -4.71 11.57 5.44
CA VAL A 150 -5.84 12.29 6.05
C VAL A 150 -5.55 13.80 6.08
N THR A 151 -4.33 14.16 6.49
CA THR A 151 -3.88 15.55 6.58
C THR A 151 -3.90 16.24 5.22
N SER A 152 -3.45 15.56 4.16
CA SER A 152 -3.46 16.09 2.79
C SER A 152 -4.89 16.41 2.34
N ARG A 153 -5.85 15.53 2.63
CA ARG A 153 -7.27 15.74 2.25
C ARG A 153 -7.92 16.90 3.01
N LEU A 154 -7.56 17.10 4.28
CA LEU A 154 -8.01 18.26 5.04
C LEU A 154 -7.35 19.55 4.56
N GLY A 155 -6.08 19.48 4.14
CA GLY A 155 -5.35 20.62 3.61
C GLY A 155 -5.95 21.17 2.32
N GLU A 156 -6.53 20.32 1.47
CA GLU A 156 -7.31 20.76 0.29
C GLU A 156 -8.52 21.63 0.65
N ARG A 157 -9.01 21.53 1.89
CA ARG A 157 -10.11 22.34 2.45
C ARG A 157 -9.63 23.49 3.33
N GLY A 158 -8.33 23.83 3.31
CA GLY A 158 -7.77 24.92 4.12
C GLY A 158 -7.67 24.62 5.62
N ILE A 159 -7.81 23.36 6.03
CA ILE A 159 -7.73 22.92 7.43
C ILE A 159 -6.35 22.32 7.69
N ALA A 160 -5.68 22.75 8.75
CA ALA A 160 -4.43 22.13 9.19
C ALA A 160 -4.72 21.01 10.21
N LEU A 161 -3.95 19.92 10.14
CA LEU A 161 -4.01 18.83 11.10
C LEU A 161 -2.62 18.61 11.71
N ALA A 162 -2.55 18.63 13.03
CA ALA A 162 -1.37 18.30 13.81
C ALA A 162 -1.65 17.06 14.66
N VAL A 163 -0.74 16.09 14.64
CA VAL A 163 -0.90 14.83 15.38
C VAL A 163 0.34 14.62 16.23
N GLU A 164 0.14 14.47 17.54
CA GLU A 164 1.20 14.17 18.51
C GLU A 164 1.53 12.66 18.52
N ASP A 165 2.76 12.32 18.93
CA ASP A 165 3.22 10.92 18.94
C ASP A 165 2.42 10.02 19.89
N SER A 166 1.93 10.58 20.98
CA SER A 166 0.99 9.94 21.92
C SER A 166 -0.29 9.45 21.24
N ALA A 167 -0.84 10.23 20.30
CA ALA A 167 -1.99 9.80 19.51
C ALA A 167 -1.63 8.64 18.59
N LEU A 168 -0.44 8.66 17.96
CA LEU A 168 0.02 7.55 17.12
C LEU A 168 0.20 6.27 17.94
N ASP A 169 0.77 6.36 19.14
CA ASP A 169 0.93 5.21 20.02
C ASP A 169 -0.40 4.64 20.48
N TYR A 170 -1.38 5.51 20.77
CA TYR A 170 -2.75 5.08 21.08
C TYR A 170 -3.42 4.38 19.88
N ILE A 171 -3.28 4.93 18.67
CA ILE A 171 -3.79 4.31 17.44
C ILE A 171 -3.19 2.89 17.30
N LEU A 172 -1.89 2.72 17.51
CA LEU A 172 -1.25 1.42 17.43
C LEU A 172 -1.76 0.46 18.51
N ALA A 173 -1.89 0.91 19.76
CA ALA A 173 -2.37 0.08 20.85
C ALA A 173 -3.78 -0.49 20.57
N GLU A 174 -4.67 0.32 20.00
CA GLU A 174 -6.06 -0.07 19.74
C GLU A 174 -6.27 -0.78 18.39
N SER A 175 -5.38 -0.60 17.42
CA SER A 175 -5.56 -1.11 16.05
C SER A 175 -4.55 -2.16 15.62
N CYS A 176 -3.46 -2.37 16.36
CA CYS A 176 -2.44 -3.33 15.95
C CYS A 176 -2.93 -4.77 16.15
N ASP A 177 -3.08 -5.49 15.04
CA ASP A 177 -3.19 -6.94 15.04
C ASP A 177 -1.92 -7.53 14.41
N PRO A 178 -1.12 -8.30 15.17
CA PRO A 178 0.10 -8.93 14.65
C PRO A 178 -0.15 -9.81 13.42
N VAL A 179 -1.34 -10.43 13.30
CA VAL A 179 -1.70 -11.33 12.20
C VAL A 179 -2.04 -10.55 10.92
N TYR A 180 -2.74 -9.42 11.05
CA TYR A 180 -3.18 -8.62 9.90
C TYR A 180 -2.26 -7.44 9.57
N GLY A 181 -1.16 -7.29 10.31
CA GLY A 181 -0.16 -6.23 10.12
C GLY A 181 -0.78 -4.84 10.22
N ALA A 182 -0.41 -3.94 9.30
CA ALA A 182 -0.89 -2.56 9.31
C ALA A 182 -2.30 -2.36 8.71
N ARG A 183 -2.94 -3.41 8.18
CA ARG A 183 -4.25 -3.29 7.50
C ARG A 183 -5.35 -2.73 8.43
N PRO A 184 -5.47 -3.17 9.71
CA PRO A 184 -6.52 -2.65 10.58
C PRO A 184 -6.31 -1.19 10.98
N ILE A 185 -5.06 -0.68 10.96
CA ILE A 185 -4.74 0.72 11.28
C ILE A 185 -5.55 1.67 10.40
N ARG A 186 -5.56 1.43 9.08
CA ARG A 186 -6.28 2.27 8.13
C ARG A 186 -7.77 2.29 8.42
N ARG A 187 -8.36 1.11 8.64
CA ARG A 187 -9.79 0.96 8.93
C ARG A 187 -10.17 1.64 10.25
N TRP A 188 -9.31 1.51 11.26
CA TRP A 188 -9.51 2.14 12.56
C TRP A 188 -9.45 3.67 12.42
N LEU A 189 -8.45 4.20 11.71
CA LEU A 189 -8.31 5.63 11.42
C LEU A 189 -9.54 6.19 10.68
N GLU A 190 -10.01 5.50 9.64
CA GLU A 190 -11.23 5.89 8.92
C GLU A 190 -12.46 5.92 9.85
N LYS A 191 -12.62 4.89 10.69
CA LYS A 191 -13.78 4.78 11.60
C LYS A 191 -13.76 5.75 12.78
N LYS A 192 -12.58 6.02 13.35
CA LYS A 192 -12.46 6.80 14.59
C LYS A 192 -12.05 8.24 14.31
N VAL A 193 -10.96 8.44 13.56
CA VAL A 193 -10.40 9.77 13.33
C VAL A 193 -11.17 10.51 12.24
N VAL A 194 -11.30 9.92 11.05
CA VAL A 194 -11.97 10.59 9.92
C VAL A 194 -13.46 10.84 10.21
N THR A 195 -14.12 9.89 10.86
CA THR A 195 -15.53 10.06 11.26
C THR A 195 -15.70 11.19 12.28
N GLU A 196 -14.81 11.32 13.26
CA GLU A 196 -14.91 12.42 14.25
C GLU A 196 -14.65 13.77 13.58
N LEU A 197 -13.59 13.89 12.78
CA LEU A 197 -13.28 15.10 12.02
C LEU A 197 -14.46 15.50 11.10
N SER A 198 -15.10 14.53 10.46
CA SER A 198 -16.28 14.76 9.63
C SER A 198 -17.47 15.27 10.46
N ARG A 199 -17.67 14.75 11.67
CA ARG A 199 -18.73 15.21 12.57
C ARG A 199 -18.47 16.64 13.04
N MET A 200 -17.24 16.96 13.42
CA MET A 200 -16.83 18.31 13.83
C MET A 200 -17.02 19.32 12.68
N LEU A 201 -16.72 18.93 11.44
CA LEU A 201 -17.01 19.73 10.24
C LEU A 201 -18.50 20.00 10.05
N VAL A 202 -19.34 18.96 10.16
CA VAL A 202 -20.81 19.09 10.01
C VAL A 202 -21.43 19.95 11.12
N LYS A 203 -20.83 19.94 12.32
CA LYS A 203 -21.24 20.79 13.45
C LYS A 203 -20.69 22.22 13.38
N GLU A 204 -19.93 22.57 12.34
CA GLU A 204 -19.28 23.88 12.20
C GLU A 204 -18.27 24.20 13.33
N GLU A 205 -17.73 23.15 13.98
CA GLU A 205 -16.66 23.29 14.99
C GLU A 205 -15.30 23.55 14.32
N ILE A 206 -15.12 23.07 13.08
CA ILE A 206 -13.94 23.24 12.23
C ILE A 206 -14.36 23.99 10.96
N ASP A 207 -13.58 25.00 10.56
CA ASP A 207 -13.78 25.81 9.35
C ASP A 207 -12.49 25.93 8.50
N GLU A 208 -12.61 26.51 7.31
CA GLU A 208 -11.47 26.89 6.47
C GLU A 208 -10.65 27.93 7.26
N ASN A 209 -9.42 27.58 7.67
CA ASN A 209 -8.54 28.29 8.63
C ASN A 209 -8.49 27.75 10.07
N SER A 210 -9.11 26.61 10.36
CA SER A 210 -8.91 25.91 11.63
C SER A 210 -7.66 25.02 11.61
N THR A 211 -6.99 24.93 12.77
CA THR A 211 -5.98 23.89 13.05
C THR A 211 -6.54 22.92 14.05
N VAL A 212 -6.66 21.67 13.64
CA VAL A 212 -7.06 20.56 14.51
C VAL A 212 -5.81 19.89 15.03
N TYR A 213 -5.79 19.62 16.32
CA TYR A 213 -4.73 18.86 16.94
C TYR A 213 -5.31 17.60 17.57
N ILE A 214 -4.56 16.50 17.44
CA ILE A 214 -4.93 15.18 17.96
C ILE A 214 -3.85 14.72 18.94
N ASP A 215 -4.29 14.31 20.13
CA ASP A 215 -3.47 13.75 21.20
C ASP A 215 -4.20 12.60 21.88
N ALA A 216 -3.49 11.84 22.69
CA ALA A 216 -4.04 10.84 23.60
C ALA A 216 -3.63 11.15 25.04
N LEU A 217 -4.30 12.13 25.66
CA LEU A 217 -4.13 12.44 27.08
C LEU A 217 -4.46 11.18 27.90
N ASN A 218 -3.46 10.65 28.61
CA ASN A 218 -3.50 9.41 29.41
C ASN A 218 -3.59 8.08 28.65
N GLY A 219 -3.46 8.07 27.32
CA GLY A 219 -3.44 6.83 26.52
C GLY A 219 -4.75 6.03 26.53
N SER A 220 -5.87 6.62 26.97
CA SER A 220 -7.18 5.97 27.05
C SER A 220 -8.17 6.42 25.97
N GLU A 221 -8.04 7.65 25.46
CA GLU A 221 -8.92 8.20 24.43
C GLU A 221 -8.20 9.27 23.59
N LEU A 222 -8.62 9.44 22.33
CA LEU A 222 -8.17 10.54 21.48
C LEU A 222 -8.90 11.83 21.85
N VAL A 223 -8.13 12.86 22.16
CA VAL A 223 -8.63 14.21 22.43
C VAL A 223 -8.33 15.09 21.22
N TYR A 224 -9.35 15.86 20.82
CA TYR A 224 -9.29 16.80 19.72
C TYR A 224 -9.39 18.21 20.28
N TRP A 225 -8.47 19.09 19.89
CA TRP A 225 -8.61 20.52 20.13
C TRP A 225 -8.51 21.29 18.83
N VAL A 226 -9.33 22.32 18.71
CA VAL A 226 -9.41 23.16 17.50
C VAL A 226 -8.96 24.56 17.86
N GLU A 227 -7.99 25.06 17.11
CA GLU A 227 -7.55 26.44 17.14
C GLU A 227 -8.11 27.15 15.90
N LYS A 228 -9.06 28.05 16.12
CA LYS A 228 -9.60 28.90 15.04
C LYS A 228 -8.55 29.93 14.62
N ASN A 229 -8.51 30.26 13.33
CA ASN A 229 -7.50 31.13 12.70
C ASN A 229 -6.06 30.58 12.69
N GLY A 230 -5.85 29.30 13.01
CA GLY A 230 -4.55 28.65 13.02
C GLY A 230 -4.12 28.03 11.69
N GLY A 231 -5.01 27.96 10.69
CA GLY A 231 -4.92 27.08 9.52
C GLY A 231 -3.70 27.27 8.62
N LEU A 232 -3.69 26.60 7.45
CA LEU A 232 -2.52 26.55 6.55
C LEU A 232 -1.96 27.92 6.15
N VAL A 233 -2.76 28.97 6.26
CA VAL A 233 -2.32 30.37 6.24
C VAL A 233 -3.02 31.08 7.39
N ASN A 234 -2.26 31.58 8.37
CA ASN A 234 -2.81 32.37 9.45
C ASN A 234 -3.25 33.75 8.91
N ALA A 235 -4.55 34.06 8.99
CA ALA A 235 -5.14 35.27 8.42
C ALA A 235 -4.67 36.58 9.09
N GLU A 236 -4.19 36.52 10.33
CA GLU A 236 -3.71 37.69 11.09
C GLU A 236 -2.21 37.96 10.89
N THR A 237 -1.42 36.92 10.61
CA THR A 237 0.06 37.04 10.50
C THR A 237 0.61 36.78 9.09
N GLY A 238 -0.21 36.25 8.16
CA GLY A 238 0.21 35.87 6.82
C GLY A 238 1.17 34.67 6.77
N GLN A 239 1.44 34.02 7.91
CA GLN A 239 2.36 32.90 8.01
C GLN A 239 1.69 31.61 7.58
N LYS A 240 2.35 30.83 6.73
CA LYS A 240 1.90 29.48 6.36
C LYS A 240 2.14 28.55 7.55
N ALA A 241 1.08 27.97 8.12
CA ALA A 241 1.26 26.90 9.09
C ALA A 241 1.80 25.69 8.34
N ASP A 242 2.98 25.22 8.76
CA ASP A 242 3.50 23.96 8.26
C ASP A 242 2.50 22.84 8.60
N VAL A 243 2.38 21.89 7.69
CA VAL A 243 1.71 20.60 7.93
C VAL A 243 2.55 19.86 8.98
N LEU A 244 2.40 20.24 10.24
CA LEU A 244 3.24 19.82 11.36
C LEU A 244 2.70 18.51 11.93
N ILE A 245 3.15 17.41 11.33
CA ILE A 245 3.32 16.20 12.15
C ILE A 245 4.57 16.46 12.99
N ARG A 246 4.39 16.83 14.26
CA ARG A 246 5.52 17.08 15.16
C ARG A 246 6.38 15.82 15.26
N ILE A 247 7.68 16.02 15.05
CA ILE A 247 8.74 15.02 15.21
C ILE A 247 9.35 15.25 16.60
N PRO A 248 9.69 14.23 17.39
CA PRO A 248 10.28 14.45 18.70
C PRO A 248 11.67 15.11 18.59
N ASN A 249 11.90 16.00 19.54
CA ASN A 249 12.97 17.00 19.64
C ASN A 249 14.39 16.49 19.32
N GLY A 250 15.15 17.29 18.55
CA GLY A 250 16.61 17.12 18.49
C GLY A 250 17.39 17.75 17.33
N THR A 251 16.78 18.48 16.38
CA THR A 251 17.59 19.14 15.33
C THR A 251 17.02 20.51 14.96
N ARG A 252 17.94 21.46 14.74
CA ARG A 252 17.71 22.91 14.68
C ARG A 252 16.65 23.32 13.66
N ARG A 253 15.94 24.40 14.00
CA ARG A 253 14.92 25.15 13.23
C ARG A 253 15.30 25.57 11.79
N SER A 254 16.46 25.19 11.25
CA SER A 254 16.94 25.66 9.94
C SER A 254 16.66 24.74 8.75
N ASP A 255 16.44 23.43 8.96
CA ASP A 255 16.50 22.47 7.84
C ASP A 255 15.11 22.02 7.37
N ALA A 256 14.08 22.05 8.23
CA ALA A 256 12.70 21.75 7.86
C ALA A 256 12.09 22.81 6.93
N ALA A 257 12.47 24.08 7.12
CA ALA A 257 12.05 25.19 6.25
C ALA A 257 12.66 25.11 4.84
N GLN A 258 13.80 24.43 4.66
CA GLN A 258 14.40 24.21 3.35
C GLN A 258 13.78 23.05 2.57
N ALA A 259 13.25 22.03 3.26
CA ALA A 259 12.61 20.87 2.60
C ALA A 259 11.28 21.24 1.93
N VAL A 260 10.46 22.07 2.59
CA VAL A 260 9.15 22.49 2.06
C VAL A 260 9.31 23.51 0.92
N LYS A 261 10.38 24.30 0.92
CA LYS A 261 10.71 25.22 -0.19
C LYS A 261 11.20 24.48 -1.44
N LYS A 262 11.90 23.35 -1.30
CA LYS A 262 12.33 22.52 -2.44
C LYS A 262 11.17 21.82 -3.14
N MET A 263 10.16 21.33 -2.41
CA MET A 263 8.99 20.67 -3.02
C MET A 263 8.07 21.61 -3.82
N LYS A 264 8.13 22.94 -3.59
CA LYS A 264 7.36 23.93 -4.37
C LYS A 264 8.08 24.45 -5.61
N ILE A 265 9.39 24.25 -5.74
CA ILE A 265 10.17 24.74 -6.88
C ILE A 265 10.27 23.68 -7.99
N GLU A 266 10.32 22.38 -7.66
CA GLU A 266 10.41 21.30 -8.67
C GLU A 266 9.09 20.95 -9.39
N LYS A 267 7.98 21.66 -9.12
CA LYS A 267 6.68 21.42 -9.79
C LYS A 267 6.21 22.54 -10.72
N ILE A 268 7.06 23.52 -11.04
CA ILE A 268 6.65 24.68 -11.87
C ILE A 268 7.44 24.85 -13.19
N ASP A 269 8.60 24.22 -13.41
CA ASP A 269 9.40 24.45 -14.64
C ASP A 269 9.46 23.25 -15.60
N ASP A 270 8.31 22.70 -16.00
CA ASP A 270 8.26 21.80 -17.17
C ASP A 270 6.92 21.97 -17.92
N LYS A 271 6.71 23.18 -18.44
CA LYS A 271 5.86 23.50 -19.60
C LYS A 271 5.98 25.00 -19.88
N ASP A 272 6.87 25.34 -20.81
CA ASP A 272 6.60 26.26 -21.93
C ASP A 272 7.94 26.73 -22.52
N GLU A 273 8.46 25.98 -23.49
CA GLU A 273 9.30 26.52 -24.59
C GLU A 273 9.30 25.51 -25.75
N MET A 274 8.21 25.52 -26.53
CA MET A 274 8.24 25.18 -27.95
C MET A 274 7.58 26.34 -28.69
N ASP A 275 8.38 27.32 -29.09
CA ASP A 275 8.11 28.13 -30.27
C ASP A 275 9.43 28.71 -30.77
N SER A 276 9.87 28.21 -31.94
CA SER A 276 10.84 28.74 -32.93
C SER A 276 11.88 27.71 -33.37
#